data_AF-A0A1S3XKJ4-F1
#
_entry.id   AF-A0A1S3XKJ4-F1
#
_cell.length_a   1.000
_cell.length_b   1.000
_cell.length_c   1.000
_cell.angle_alpha   90.00
_cell.angle_beta   90.00
_cell.angle_gamma   90.00
#
_symmetry.space_group_name_H-M   'P 1'
#
loop_
_entity.id
_entity.type
_entity.pdbx_description
1 polymer ?
#
loop_
_entity_poly.entity_id
_entity_poly.type
_entity_poly.pdbx_seq_one_letter_code
_entity_poly.pdbx_strand_id
1 'polypeptide(L)'
;MVYLSIQCASSSFKESVEANGVVFDPKLSSELRLLLDRYANILGFSFQDAVGLAFDISSGLKDSEAWSCNLIDWMNFLVFLNAWNLYSHEVDGDSNRHGTWLIVNSILKKYILDKVGSMGPLESSPGCDLPNLVLLVTEPIAWHILVIQSCARSLVPSGKRKKKGGPAENFNVQLSQELQESILSVCETIELVRQWLNQQIIKSDDYKSESILSSLLEDKEEGPGKVYRVLESLTSSTSDVDFGDRITRALQSWSATVISRKIICSQRTALSNFLKICDSKIKSLQALKAHL
;
A
#
# COMPACT_ATOMS: atom_id res chain seq x y z
N MET A 1 9.39 -0.96 14.98
CA MET A 1 9.34 -2.15 14.12
C MET A 1 10.10 -1.95 12.83
N VAL A 2 9.70 -1.01 11.95
CA VAL A 2 10.40 -0.73 10.67
C VAL A 2 11.93 -0.74 10.76
N TYR A 3 12.52 0.04 11.66
CA TYR A 3 13.98 0.06 11.84
C TYR A 3 14.56 -1.33 12.15
N LEU A 4 13.96 -2.05 13.10
CA LEU A 4 14.39 -3.38 13.49
C LEU A 4 14.16 -4.40 12.37
N SER A 5 13.07 -4.28 11.61
CA SER A 5 12.82 -5.11 10.42
C SER A 5 13.90 -4.90 9.35
N ILE A 6 14.33 -3.66 9.11
CA ILE A 6 15.44 -3.34 8.20
C ILE A 6 16.77 -3.87 8.76
N GLN A 7 17.01 -3.75 10.06
CA GLN A 7 18.21 -4.31 10.69
C GLN A 7 18.24 -5.83 10.60
N CYS A 8 17.13 -6.52 10.90
CA CYS A 8 17.02 -7.98 10.75
C CYS A 8 17.26 -8.42 9.31
N ALA A 9 16.62 -7.75 8.34
CA ALA A 9 16.82 -8.01 6.92
C ALA A 9 18.24 -7.70 6.43
N SER A 10 18.96 -6.75 7.04
CA SER A 10 20.37 -6.45 6.70
C SER A 10 21.34 -7.46 7.35
N SER A 11 21.08 -7.84 8.60
CA SER A 11 22.02 -8.61 9.44
C SER A 11 22.05 -10.09 9.11
N SER A 12 20.91 -10.69 8.70
CA SER A 12 20.83 -12.10 8.24
C SER A 12 21.92 -12.46 7.21
N PHE A 13 22.40 -11.47 6.44
CA PHE A 13 23.39 -11.67 5.38
C PHE A 13 24.82 -11.31 5.75
N LYS A 14 25.02 -10.42 6.72
CA LYS A 14 26.36 -10.00 7.15
C LYS A 14 27.10 -11.15 7.84
N GLU A 15 26.37 -12.10 8.40
CA GLU A 15 26.85 -13.35 9.01
C GLU A 15 27.43 -14.36 8.01
N SER A 16 27.14 -14.26 6.71
CA SER A 16 27.72 -15.19 5.73
C SER A 16 29.17 -14.86 5.33
N VAL A 17 29.71 -13.71 5.76
CA VAL A 17 30.96 -13.16 5.22
C VAL A 17 32.07 -12.86 6.23
N GLU A 18 31.82 -12.98 7.52
CA GLU A 18 32.85 -12.86 8.55
C GLU A 18 33.12 -14.21 9.21
N ALA A 19 34.07 -14.95 8.64
CA ALA A 19 34.65 -16.17 9.21
C ALA A 19 35.45 -15.93 10.51
N ASN A 20 35.11 -14.88 11.28
CA ASN A 20 35.59 -14.60 12.63
C ASN A 20 34.47 -13.90 13.41
N GLY A 21 33.43 -14.65 13.78
CA GLY A 21 32.61 -14.39 14.96
C GLY A 21 31.96 -13.01 15.09
N VAL A 22 31.18 -12.57 14.10
CA VAL A 22 30.05 -11.69 14.43
C VAL A 22 28.94 -12.61 14.89
N VAL A 23 28.82 -12.66 16.21
CA VAL A 23 27.83 -13.42 16.96
C VAL A 23 26.44 -12.97 16.51
N PHE A 24 25.61 -13.93 16.09
CA PHE A 24 24.15 -13.81 16.08
C PHE A 24 23.73 -12.96 17.26
N ASP A 25 23.01 -11.87 17.02
CA ASP A 25 22.38 -11.16 18.12
C ASP A 25 20.97 -11.75 18.33
N PRO A 26 20.82 -12.86 19.08
CA PRO A 26 19.51 -13.42 19.39
C PRO A 26 18.63 -12.40 20.11
N LYS A 27 19.23 -11.34 20.67
CA LYS A 27 18.51 -10.22 21.25
C LYS A 27 17.75 -9.44 20.18
N LEU A 28 18.31 -9.21 18.99
CA LEU A 28 17.61 -8.50 17.91
C LEU A 28 16.38 -9.28 17.41
N SER A 29 16.53 -10.60 17.21
CA SER A 29 15.39 -11.47 16.83
C SER A 29 14.30 -11.46 17.89
N SER A 30 14.68 -11.65 19.15
CA SER A 30 13.73 -11.71 20.26
C SER A 30 13.07 -10.36 20.54
N GLU A 31 13.78 -9.25 20.35
CA GLU A 31 13.21 -7.90 20.43
C GLU A 31 12.18 -7.66 19.30
N LEU A 32 12.48 -8.04 18.06
CA LEU A 32 11.51 -7.93 16.96
C LEU A 32 10.33 -8.88 17.16
N ARG A 33 10.57 -10.11 17.62
CA ARG A 33 9.53 -11.07 18.01
C ARG A 33 8.57 -10.48 19.05
N LEU A 34 9.11 -9.88 20.12
CA LEU A 34 8.30 -9.24 21.17
C LEU A 34 7.43 -8.11 20.60
N LEU A 35 7.96 -7.33 19.65
CA LEU A 35 7.18 -6.28 19.00
C LEU A 35 6.10 -6.83 18.08
N LEU A 36 6.38 -7.91 17.36
CA LEU A 36 5.37 -8.62 16.54
C LEU A 36 4.26 -9.21 17.41
N ASP A 37 4.59 -9.77 18.58
CA ASP A 37 3.60 -10.21 19.55
C ASP A 37 2.71 -9.04 20.00
N ARG A 38 3.30 -7.89 20.31
CA ARG A 38 2.54 -6.68 20.65
C ARG A 38 1.68 -6.18 19.49
N TYR A 39 2.17 -6.26 18.25
CA TYR A 39 1.38 -5.90 17.07
C TYR A 39 0.18 -6.85 16.93
N ALA A 40 0.40 -8.17 16.98
CA ALA A 40 -0.67 -9.15 16.91
C ALA A 40 -1.75 -8.88 17.98
N ASN A 41 -1.34 -8.52 19.20
CA ASN A 41 -2.28 -8.15 20.26
C ASN A 41 -3.09 -6.88 19.94
N ILE A 42 -2.49 -5.87 19.28
CA ILE A 42 -3.22 -4.68 18.79
C ILE A 42 -4.26 -5.08 17.73
N LEU A 43 -3.96 -6.08 16.90
CA LEU A 43 -4.90 -6.66 15.94
C LEU A 43 -5.98 -7.53 16.60
N GLY A 44 -5.86 -7.82 17.90
CA GLY A 44 -6.80 -8.65 18.66
C GLY A 44 -6.50 -10.15 18.66
N PHE A 45 -5.28 -10.55 18.29
CA PHE A 45 -4.89 -11.96 18.14
C PHE A 45 -3.62 -12.27 18.95
N SER A 46 -3.47 -13.53 19.37
CA SER A 46 -2.14 -14.03 19.72
C SER A 46 -1.26 -14.05 18.47
N PHE A 47 0.06 -14.03 18.62
CA PHE A 47 0.94 -14.09 17.45
C PHE A 47 0.72 -15.35 16.61
N GLN A 48 0.57 -16.52 17.24
CA GLN A 48 0.37 -17.76 16.51
C GLN A 48 -0.96 -17.75 15.75
N ASP A 49 -2.02 -17.19 16.36
CA ASP A 49 -3.31 -17.05 15.68
C ASP A 49 -3.25 -16.05 14.52
N ALA A 50 -2.51 -14.94 14.68
CA ALA A 50 -2.31 -13.94 13.63
C ALA A 50 -1.54 -14.52 12.43
N VAL A 51 -0.48 -15.28 12.70
CA VAL A 51 0.28 -16.01 11.68
C VAL A 51 -0.60 -17.06 11.01
N GLY A 52 -1.29 -17.89 11.78
CA GLY A 52 -2.21 -18.91 11.25
C GLY A 52 -3.29 -18.32 10.35
N LEU A 53 -3.92 -17.22 10.77
CA LEU A 53 -4.93 -16.51 9.99
C LEU A 53 -4.37 -15.97 8.66
N ALA A 54 -3.14 -15.44 8.66
CA ALA A 54 -2.48 -14.98 7.44
C ALA A 54 -2.24 -16.11 6.43
N PHE A 55 -1.80 -17.27 6.91
CA PHE A 55 -1.65 -18.47 6.08
C PHE A 55 -2.99 -18.92 5.51
N ASP A 56 -4.02 -19.04 6.36
CA ASP A 56 -5.36 -19.46 5.95
C ASP A 56 -5.94 -18.54 4.86
N ILE A 57 -5.76 -17.22 4.99
CA ILE A 57 -6.21 -16.25 3.99
C ILE A 57 -5.39 -16.35 2.70
N SER A 58 -4.07 -16.51 2.80
CA SER A 58 -3.20 -16.68 1.62
C SER A 58 -3.51 -17.95 0.83
N SER A 59 -3.90 -19.03 1.52
CA SER A 59 -4.28 -20.30 0.89
C SER A 59 -5.75 -20.37 0.47
N GLY A 60 -6.54 -19.32 0.74
CA GLY A 60 -7.98 -19.29 0.44
C GLY A 60 -8.83 -20.18 1.35
N LEU A 61 -8.31 -20.60 2.50
CA LEU A 61 -9.06 -21.36 3.51
C LEU A 61 -9.98 -20.47 4.35
N LYS A 62 -9.70 -19.16 4.42
CA LYS A 62 -10.53 -18.16 5.09
C LYS A 62 -10.75 -16.93 4.22
N ASP A 63 -11.91 -16.30 4.41
CA ASP A 63 -12.26 -15.07 3.72
C ASP A 63 -11.49 -13.87 4.28
N SER A 64 -11.14 -12.96 3.36
CA SER A 64 -10.45 -11.71 3.64
C SER A 64 -11.31 -10.69 4.41
N GLU A 65 -12.62 -10.93 4.58
CA GLU A 65 -13.51 -10.04 5.33
C GLU A 65 -13.05 -9.81 6.77
N ALA A 66 -12.37 -10.80 7.36
CA ALA A 66 -11.77 -10.70 8.70
C ALA A 66 -10.76 -9.55 8.85
N TRP A 67 -10.18 -9.05 7.75
CA TRP A 67 -9.21 -7.96 7.76
C TRP A 67 -9.77 -6.62 7.31
N SER A 68 -11.04 -6.57 6.89
CA SER A 68 -11.63 -5.39 6.26
C SER A 68 -11.52 -4.11 7.10
N CYS A 69 -11.67 -4.19 8.42
CA CYS A 69 -11.58 -3.03 9.31
C CYS A 69 -10.14 -2.55 9.58
N ASN A 70 -9.14 -3.42 9.45
CA ASN A 70 -7.74 -3.15 9.83
C ASN A 70 -6.75 -3.58 8.73
N LEU A 71 -7.14 -3.45 7.46
CA LEU A 71 -6.40 -4.03 6.33
C LEU A 71 -4.95 -3.56 6.29
N ILE A 72 -4.73 -2.26 6.46
CA ILE A 72 -3.38 -1.66 6.40
C ILE A 72 -2.50 -2.21 7.52
N ASP A 73 -3.05 -2.34 8.73
CA ASP A 73 -2.34 -2.88 9.89
C ASP A 73 -1.98 -4.36 9.73
N TRP A 74 -2.90 -5.16 9.17
CA TRP A 74 -2.62 -6.55 8.82
C TRP A 74 -1.49 -6.66 7.79
N MET A 75 -1.53 -5.84 6.75
CA MET A 75 -0.48 -5.85 5.72
C MET A 75 0.88 -5.44 6.28
N ASN A 76 0.91 -4.43 7.15
CA ASN A 76 2.12 -4.02 7.86
C ASN A 76 2.67 -5.15 8.72
N PHE A 77 1.80 -5.83 9.48
CA PHE A 77 2.18 -6.99 10.29
C PHE A 77 2.82 -8.09 9.43
N LEU A 78 2.25 -8.42 8.27
CA LEU A 78 2.83 -9.43 7.36
C LEU A 78 4.22 -9.04 6.85
N VAL A 79 4.41 -7.78 6.48
CA VAL A 79 5.72 -7.30 6.01
C VAL A 79 6.76 -7.40 7.13
N PHE A 80 6.39 -7.04 8.37
CA PHE A 80 7.29 -7.16 9.52
C PHE A 80 7.54 -8.61 9.93
N LEU A 81 6.54 -9.48 9.81
CA LEU A 81 6.66 -10.92 10.00
C LEU A 81 7.65 -11.52 8.99
N ASN A 82 7.53 -11.16 7.71
CA ASN A 82 8.48 -11.58 6.67
C ASN A 82 9.91 -11.14 7.01
N ALA A 83 10.09 -9.89 7.42
CA ALA A 83 11.40 -9.37 7.81
C ALA A 83 12.01 -10.08 9.03
N TRP A 84 11.17 -10.52 9.97
CA TRP A 84 11.62 -11.32 11.11
C TRP A 84 11.93 -12.78 10.73
N ASN A 85 11.12 -13.39 9.87
CA ASN A 85 11.31 -14.76 9.42
C ASN A 85 12.59 -14.93 8.57
N LEU A 86 12.99 -13.90 7.82
CA LEU A 86 14.31 -13.82 7.17
C LEU A 86 15.50 -14.00 8.11
N TYR A 87 15.31 -13.70 9.41
CA TYR A 87 16.35 -13.79 10.44
C TYR A 87 16.19 -15.03 11.33
N SER A 88 14.95 -15.41 11.66
CA SER A 88 14.68 -16.49 12.64
C SER A 88 14.51 -17.87 12.01
N HIS A 89 14.04 -17.95 10.76
CA HIS A 89 13.60 -19.19 10.08
C HIS A 89 12.54 -19.99 10.85
N GLU A 90 11.90 -19.39 11.86
CA GLU A 90 10.96 -20.08 12.75
C GLU A 90 9.62 -20.37 12.07
N VAL A 91 9.24 -19.60 11.03
CA VAL A 91 7.95 -19.78 10.35
C VAL A 91 8.05 -20.86 9.27
N ASP A 92 9.22 -21.07 8.67
CA ASP A 92 9.43 -22.00 7.56
C ASP A 92 9.88 -23.41 8.02
N GLY A 93 10.06 -23.63 9.33
CA GLY A 93 10.67 -24.83 9.91
C GLY A 93 9.89 -26.16 9.72
N ASP A 94 8.62 -26.11 9.33
CA ASP A 94 7.75 -27.28 9.20
C ASP A 94 7.14 -27.38 7.78
N SER A 95 7.89 -27.97 6.86
CA SER A 95 7.44 -28.54 5.57
C SER A 95 6.59 -27.68 4.62
N ASN A 96 7.12 -27.45 3.40
CA ASN A 96 6.34 -27.20 2.17
C ASN A 96 5.42 -25.96 2.15
N ARG A 97 5.52 -25.07 3.15
CA ARG A 97 4.80 -23.80 3.17
C ARG A 97 5.56 -22.80 2.31
N HIS A 98 4.84 -22.22 1.35
CA HIS A 98 5.37 -21.11 0.58
C HIS A 98 5.87 -20.01 1.52
N GLY A 99 7.13 -19.61 1.39
CA GLY A 99 7.80 -18.70 2.32
C GLY A 99 7.04 -17.39 2.52
N THR A 100 7.32 -16.70 3.63
CA THR A 100 6.66 -15.43 4.02
C THR A 100 6.68 -14.36 2.92
N TRP A 101 7.65 -14.40 1.99
CA TRP A 101 7.67 -13.59 0.77
C TRP A 101 6.44 -13.78 -0.11
N LEU A 102 6.07 -15.03 -0.41
CA LEU A 102 4.95 -15.34 -1.28
C LEU A 102 3.63 -14.90 -0.65
N ILE A 103 3.49 -15.06 0.66
CA ILE A 103 2.31 -14.63 1.42
C ILE A 103 2.13 -13.12 1.25
N VAL A 104 3.16 -12.34 1.56
CA VAL A 104 3.10 -10.87 1.43
C VAL A 104 2.77 -10.47 -0.01
N ASN A 105 3.46 -11.05 -0.99
CA ASN A 105 3.26 -10.74 -2.41
C ASN A 105 1.83 -11.07 -2.88
N SER A 106 1.33 -12.27 -2.56
CA SER A 106 0.03 -12.76 -3.01
C SER A 106 -1.11 -11.98 -2.39
N ILE A 107 -1.01 -11.70 -1.10
CA ILE A 107 -2.00 -10.93 -0.36
C ILE A 107 -2.02 -9.48 -0.84
N LEU A 108 -0.87 -8.80 -0.96
CA LEU A 108 -0.81 -7.43 -1.49
C LEU A 108 -1.44 -7.35 -2.89
N LYS A 109 -1.09 -8.28 -3.78
CA LYS A 109 -1.64 -8.35 -5.14
C LYS A 109 -3.14 -8.55 -5.13
N LYS A 110 -3.66 -9.50 -4.32
CA LYS A 110 -5.09 -9.78 -4.18
C LYS A 110 -5.86 -8.53 -3.76
N TYR A 111 -5.48 -7.90 -2.65
CA TYR A 111 -6.24 -6.75 -2.14
C TYR A 111 -6.14 -5.52 -3.04
N ILE A 112 -4.99 -5.27 -3.67
CA ILE A 112 -4.87 -4.17 -4.63
C ILE A 112 -5.73 -4.44 -5.86
N LEU A 113 -5.73 -5.67 -6.39
CA LEU A 113 -6.59 -6.05 -7.50
C LEU A 113 -8.07 -5.89 -7.15
N ASP A 114 -8.49 -6.38 -5.98
CA ASP A 114 -9.86 -6.26 -5.49
C ASP A 114 -10.27 -4.79 -5.36
N LYS A 115 -9.40 -3.94 -4.77
CA LYS A 115 -9.67 -2.51 -4.62
C LYS A 115 -9.72 -1.78 -5.95
N VAL A 116 -8.82 -2.07 -6.89
CA VAL A 116 -8.86 -1.48 -8.23
C VAL A 116 -10.11 -1.94 -8.99
N GLY A 117 -10.52 -3.21 -8.84
CA GLY A 117 -11.69 -3.78 -9.49
C GLY A 117 -13.02 -3.30 -8.90
N SER A 118 -13.08 -3.03 -7.60
CA SER A 118 -14.28 -2.51 -6.92
C SER A 118 -14.40 -0.98 -7.00
N MET A 119 -13.34 -0.27 -7.40
CA MET A 119 -13.38 1.18 -7.60
C MET A 119 -14.29 1.54 -8.79
N GLY A 120 -15.49 2.01 -8.46
CA GLY A 120 -16.37 2.68 -9.41
C GLY A 120 -15.78 4.01 -9.93
N PRO A 121 -16.56 4.79 -10.71
CA PRO A 121 -16.16 6.13 -11.13
C PRO A 121 -15.75 6.99 -9.93
N LEU A 122 -14.64 7.74 -10.02
CA LEU A 122 -14.16 8.64 -8.95
C LEU A 122 -15.18 9.71 -8.58
N GLU A 123 -16.10 9.97 -9.51
CA GLU A 123 -17.13 10.99 -9.46
C GLU A 123 -18.31 10.59 -8.56
N SER A 124 -18.39 9.33 -8.07
CA SER A 124 -19.47 8.89 -7.18
C SER A 124 -19.24 9.31 -5.72
N SER A 125 -20.30 9.85 -5.09
CA SER A 125 -20.39 9.99 -3.64
C SER A 125 -20.84 8.64 -3.03
N PRO A 126 -20.27 8.16 -1.92
CA PRO A 126 -19.36 8.83 -0.98
C PRO A 126 -17.88 8.47 -1.23
N GLY A 127 -17.35 8.77 -2.42
CA GLY A 127 -15.94 8.55 -2.75
C GLY A 127 -15.60 7.08 -2.99
N CYS A 128 -14.74 6.85 -3.97
CA CYS A 128 -14.16 5.54 -4.19
C CYS A 128 -13.18 5.16 -3.06
N ASP A 129 -12.86 3.87 -2.95
CA ASP A 129 -11.90 3.26 -2.01
C ASP A 129 -10.43 3.76 -2.16
N LEU A 130 -10.22 4.89 -2.86
CA LEU A 130 -8.92 5.48 -3.16
C LEU A 130 -8.04 5.69 -1.92
N PRO A 131 -8.53 6.17 -0.76
CA PRO A 131 -7.70 6.30 0.44
C PRO A 131 -7.04 4.98 0.84
N ASN A 132 -7.78 3.86 0.77
CA ASN A 132 -7.25 2.55 1.10
C ASN A 132 -6.15 2.13 0.12
N LEU A 133 -6.34 2.39 -1.19
CA LEU A 133 -5.34 2.09 -2.20
C LEU A 133 -4.07 2.94 -2.07
N VAL A 134 -4.24 4.23 -1.76
CA VAL A 134 -3.13 5.12 -1.45
C VAL A 134 -2.34 4.56 -0.27
N LEU A 135 -3.02 4.23 0.84
CA LEU A 135 -2.37 3.70 2.04
C LEU A 135 -1.63 2.38 1.76
N LEU A 136 -2.23 1.43 1.04
CA LEU A 136 -1.57 0.17 0.65
C LEU A 136 -0.24 0.40 -0.08
N VAL A 137 -0.20 1.37 -1.01
CA VAL A 137 0.99 1.70 -1.80
C VAL A 137 2.01 2.51 -1.01
N THR A 138 1.55 3.48 -0.21
CA THR A 138 2.42 4.39 0.53
C THR A 138 3.00 3.78 1.80
N GLU A 139 2.38 2.73 2.33
CA GLU A 139 2.77 2.17 3.62
C GLU A 139 3.20 0.68 3.52
N PRO A 140 2.33 -0.35 3.45
CA PRO A 140 2.80 -1.74 3.35
C PRO A 140 3.76 -2.01 2.19
N ILE A 141 3.46 -1.51 0.99
CA ILE A 141 4.37 -1.64 -0.16
C ILE A 141 5.67 -0.88 0.09
N ALA A 142 5.64 0.29 0.74
CA ALA A 142 6.86 1.02 1.05
C ALA A 142 7.75 0.24 2.02
N TRP A 143 7.17 -0.37 3.05
CA TRP A 143 7.90 -1.23 3.99
C TRP A 143 8.47 -2.46 3.30
N HIS A 144 7.68 -3.11 2.43
CA HIS A 144 8.14 -4.28 1.70
C HIS A 144 9.30 -3.95 0.76
N ILE A 145 9.22 -2.83 0.03
CA ILE A 145 10.31 -2.33 -0.81
C ILE A 145 11.57 -2.08 0.02
N LEU A 146 11.45 -1.52 1.23
CA LEU A 146 12.59 -1.27 2.11
C LEU A 146 13.24 -2.58 2.60
N VAL A 147 12.44 -3.62 2.88
CA VAL A 147 12.94 -4.95 3.21
C VAL A 147 13.67 -5.57 2.01
N ILE A 148 13.08 -5.51 0.81
CA ILE A 148 13.71 -5.97 -0.44
C ILE A 148 15.06 -5.24 -0.67
N GLN A 149 15.07 -3.91 -0.59
CA GLN A 149 16.28 -3.09 -0.76
C GLN A 149 17.33 -3.40 0.30
N SER A 150 16.93 -3.75 1.52
CA SER A 150 17.83 -4.17 2.59
C SER A 150 18.52 -5.48 2.24
N CYS A 151 17.76 -6.49 1.83
CA CYS A 151 18.29 -7.81 1.43
C CYS A 151 19.14 -7.74 0.16
N ALA A 152 18.73 -6.93 -0.82
CA ALA A 152 19.47 -6.78 -2.06
C ALA A 152 20.84 -6.12 -1.84
N ARG A 153 20.93 -5.11 -0.97
CA ARG A 153 22.20 -4.43 -0.63
C ARG A 153 23.21 -5.38 0.00
N SER A 154 22.76 -6.39 0.73
CA SER A 154 23.65 -7.37 1.34
C SER A 154 24.11 -8.48 0.40
N LEU A 155 23.38 -8.74 -0.70
CA LEU A 155 23.81 -9.67 -1.75
C LEU A 155 24.92 -9.10 -2.65
N VAL A 156 25.02 -7.77 -2.77
CA VAL A 156 26.07 -7.13 -3.58
C VAL A 156 27.43 -7.27 -2.87
N PRO A 157 28.43 -7.91 -3.49
CA PRO A 157 29.72 -8.15 -2.84
C PRO A 157 30.47 -6.84 -2.58
N SER A 158 30.72 -6.51 -1.32
CA SER A 158 31.53 -5.36 -0.92
C SER A 158 33.04 -5.66 -1.09
N GLY A 159 33.57 -5.47 -2.31
CA GLY A 159 35.01 -5.51 -2.58
C GLY A 159 35.70 -6.88 -2.45
N LYS A 160 36.98 -6.94 -2.87
CA LYS A 160 37.82 -8.16 -3.10
C LYS A 160 37.62 -9.27 -2.05
N ARG A 161 36.67 -10.19 -2.27
CA ARG A 161 36.47 -11.39 -1.45
C ARG A 161 36.65 -12.64 -2.32
N LYS A 162 37.52 -13.54 -1.87
CA LYS A 162 37.74 -14.86 -2.48
C LYS A 162 36.44 -15.67 -2.38
N LYS A 163 35.89 -16.10 -3.52
CA LYS A 163 34.81 -17.09 -3.58
C LYS A 163 35.23 -18.33 -2.78
N LYS A 164 34.51 -18.65 -1.72
CA LYS A 164 34.60 -19.93 -1.03
C LYS A 164 33.24 -20.60 -1.18
N GLY A 165 33.18 -21.61 -2.04
CA GLY A 165 32.00 -22.45 -2.24
C GLY A 165 31.58 -23.11 -0.94
N GLY A 166 30.35 -22.85 -0.50
CA GLY A 166 29.80 -23.36 0.75
C GLY A 166 28.29 -23.12 0.85
N PRO A 167 27.62 -23.58 1.94
CA PRO A 167 26.17 -23.49 2.13
C PRO A 167 25.58 -22.07 2.00
N ALA A 168 26.38 -21.06 2.31
CA ALA A 168 26.03 -19.65 2.14
C ALA A 168 25.81 -19.25 0.66
N GLU A 169 26.49 -19.89 -0.30
CA GLU A 169 26.27 -19.60 -1.73
C GLU A 169 24.88 -20.09 -2.19
N ASN A 170 24.40 -21.24 -1.68
CA ASN A 170 23.08 -21.77 -2.03
C ASN A 170 21.94 -20.90 -1.45
N PHE A 171 22.07 -20.43 -0.22
CA PHE A 171 21.12 -19.50 0.40
C PHE A 171 21.03 -18.17 -0.34
N ASN A 172 22.18 -17.61 -0.74
CA ASN A 172 22.23 -16.38 -1.54
C ASN A 172 21.57 -16.54 -2.91
N VAL A 173 21.68 -17.71 -3.54
CA VAL A 173 20.99 -18.00 -4.81
C VAL A 173 19.47 -18.07 -4.60
N GLN A 174 19.00 -18.80 -3.59
CA GLN A 174 17.57 -18.92 -3.29
C GLN A 174 16.96 -17.55 -2.99
N LEU A 175 17.59 -16.76 -2.11
CA LEU A 175 17.09 -15.43 -1.81
C LEU A 175 17.15 -14.50 -3.02
N SER A 176 18.22 -14.54 -3.83
CA SER A 176 18.27 -13.72 -5.05
C SER A 176 17.07 -14.01 -5.94
N GLN A 177 16.69 -15.28 -6.08
CA GLN A 177 15.48 -15.67 -6.80
C GLN A 177 14.21 -15.14 -6.12
N GLU A 178 14.04 -15.33 -4.81
CA GLU A 178 12.88 -14.82 -4.06
C GLU A 178 12.75 -13.30 -4.15
N LEU A 179 13.86 -12.56 -4.12
CA LEU A 179 13.88 -11.11 -4.30
C LEU A 179 13.51 -10.72 -5.74
N GLN A 180 14.04 -11.40 -6.74
CA GLN A 180 13.68 -11.12 -8.14
C GLN A 180 12.18 -11.38 -8.40
N GLU A 181 11.63 -12.46 -7.84
CA GLU A 181 10.21 -12.78 -7.89
C GLU A 181 9.36 -11.76 -7.14
N SER A 182 9.78 -11.37 -5.93
CA SER A 182 9.09 -10.34 -5.14
C SER A 182 9.12 -8.97 -5.81
N ILE A 183 10.26 -8.56 -6.38
CA ILE A 183 10.37 -7.32 -7.15
C ILE A 183 9.42 -7.34 -8.34
N LEU A 184 9.35 -8.46 -9.07
CA LEU A 184 8.44 -8.60 -10.21
C LEU A 184 6.98 -8.47 -9.74
N SER A 185 6.61 -9.22 -8.70
CA SER A 185 5.25 -9.21 -8.14
C SER A 185 4.82 -7.82 -7.66
N VAL A 186 5.69 -7.10 -6.95
CA VAL A 186 5.41 -5.74 -6.48
C VAL A 186 5.32 -4.77 -7.66
N CYS A 187 6.20 -4.87 -8.67
CA CYS A 187 6.11 -4.06 -9.88
C CYS A 187 4.77 -4.26 -10.60
N GLU A 188 4.37 -5.52 -10.85
CA GLU A 188 3.09 -5.85 -11.48
C GLU A 188 1.91 -5.31 -10.66
N THR A 189 1.98 -5.41 -9.34
CA THR A 189 0.92 -4.95 -8.44
C THR A 189 0.77 -3.42 -8.49
N ILE A 190 1.88 -2.68 -8.46
CA ILE A 190 1.85 -1.21 -8.61
C ILE A 190 1.43 -0.81 -10.03
N GLU A 191 1.75 -1.62 -11.04
CA GLU A 191 1.35 -1.38 -12.42
C GLU A 191 -0.17 -1.41 -12.60
N LEU A 192 -0.90 -2.30 -11.89
CA LEU A 192 -2.36 -2.30 -11.86
C LEU A 192 -2.92 -0.93 -11.41
N VAL A 193 -2.34 -0.38 -10.35
CA VAL A 193 -2.72 0.95 -9.82
C VAL A 193 -2.37 2.04 -10.82
N ARG A 194 -1.17 2.00 -11.40
CA ARG A 194 -0.68 2.96 -12.40
C ARG A 194 -1.59 3.00 -13.62
N GLN A 195 -2.01 1.84 -14.14
CA GLN A 195 -2.92 1.76 -15.29
C GLN A 195 -4.28 2.38 -14.96
N TRP A 196 -4.86 2.04 -13.81
CA TRP A 196 -6.11 2.62 -13.37
C TRP A 196 -6.00 4.15 -13.21
N LEU A 197 -4.94 4.66 -12.57
CA LEU A 197 -4.73 6.10 -12.40
C LEU A 197 -4.67 6.84 -13.74
N ASN A 198 -3.96 6.29 -14.73
CA ASN A 198 -3.89 6.88 -16.06
C ASN A 198 -5.27 6.95 -16.73
N GLN A 199 -6.07 5.89 -16.63
CA GLN A 199 -7.44 5.88 -17.15
C GLN A 199 -8.29 6.99 -16.50
N GLN A 200 -8.16 7.19 -15.18
CA GLN A 200 -8.91 8.23 -14.48
C GLN A 200 -8.44 9.65 -14.84
N ILE A 201 -7.15 9.87 -15.06
CA ILE A 201 -6.58 11.19 -15.38
C ILE A 201 -6.96 11.64 -16.80
N ILE A 202 -6.96 10.71 -17.76
CA ILE A 202 -7.20 10.98 -19.19
C ILE A 202 -8.66 11.36 -19.49
N LYS A 203 -9.63 10.89 -18.69
CA LYS A 203 -11.05 11.25 -18.82
C LYS A 203 -11.26 12.77 -18.90
N SER A 204 -12.12 13.21 -19.84
CA SER A 204 -12.39 14.63 -20.11
C SER A 204 -13.04 15.35 -18.93
N ASP A 205 -12.70 16.64 -18.76
CA ASP A 205 -13.23 17.46 -17.67
C ASP A 205 -14.73 17.73 -17.83
N ASP A 206 -15.19 17.90 -19.07
CA ASP A 206 -16.60 18.17 -19.35
C ASP A 206 -17.48 16.99 -18.92
N TYR A 207 -17.09 15.76 -19.28
CA TYR A 207 -17.78 14.54 -18.87
C TYR A 207 -17.82 14.38 -17.33
N LYS A 208 -16.69 14.67 -16.66
CA LYS A 208 -16.62 14.62 -15.18
C LYS A 208 -17.51 15.65 -14.53
N SER A 209 -17.53 16.86 -15.07
CA SER A 209 -18.38 17.93 -14.55
C SER A 209 -19.86 17.58 -14.71
N GLU A 210 -20.26 17.05 -15.86
CA GLU A 210 -21.63 16.58 -16.09
C GLU A 210 -21.98 15.43 -15.14
N SER A 211 -21.09 14.46 -14.94
CA SER A 211 -21.30 13.34 -14.02
C SER A 211 -21.49 13.79 -12.57
N ILE A 212 -20.65 14.70 -12.08
CA ILE A 212 -20.77 15.26 -10.71
C ILE A 212 -22.11 15.99 -10.55
N LEU A 213 -22.47 16.83 -11.52
CA LEU A 213 -23.73 17.59 -11.45
C LEU A 213 -24.95 16.67 -11.53
N SER A 214 -24.93 15.68 -12.40
CA SER A 214 -25.99 14.67 -12.49
C SER A 214 -26.17 13.92 -11.16
N SER A 215 -25.08 13.50 -10.53
CA SER A 215 -25.12 12.83 -9.22
C SER A 215 -25.72 13.73 -8.13
N LEU A 216 -25.38 15.02 -8.11
CA LEU A 216 -25.95 15.99 -7.16
C LEU A 216 -27.45 16.25 -7.39
N LEU A 217 -27.92 16.14 -8.63
CA LEU A 217 -29.33 16.33 -8.99
C LEU A 217 -30.19 15.09 -8.69
N GLU A 218 -29.60 13.90 -8.73
CA GLU A 218 -30.26 12.63 -8.39
C GLU A 218 -30.42 12.43 -6.87
N ASP A 219 -29.51 12.97 -6.06
CA ASP A 219 -29.52 12.87 -4.59
C ASP A 219 -30.54 13.84 -3.95
N LYS A 220 -31.81 13.44 -3.99
CA LYS A 220 -32.97 14.33 -3.80
C LYS A 220 -33.47 14.52 -2.37
N GLU A 221 -33.10 13.70 -1.40
CA GLU A 221 -33.72 13.76 -0.06
C GLU A 221 -32.67 13.92 1.07
N GLU A 222 -31.48 13.36 0.89
CA GLU A 222 -30.37 13.42 1.85
C GLU A 222 -29.06 13.79 1.13
N GLY A 223 -27.95 13.97 1.87
CA GLY A 223 -26.63 14.10 1.26
C GLY A 223 -26.29 15.43 0.53
N PRO A 224 -25.18 15.43 -0.25
CA PRO A 224 -24.67 16.62 -0.95
C PRO A 224 -25.65 17.26 -1.94
N GLY A 225 -26.56 16.48 -2.53
CA GLY A 225 -27.55 17.01 -3.49
C GLY A 225 -28.61 17.91 -2.89
N LYS A 226 -28.95 17.71 -1.60
CA LYS A 226 -29.79 18.64 -0.83
C LYS A 226 -29.11 19.98 -0.63
N VAL A 227 -27.83 19.97 -0.24
CA VAL A 227 -27.04 21.20 -0.05
C VAL A 227 -26.91 21.95 -1.37
N TYR A 228 -26.65 21.24 -2.46
CA TYR A 228 -26.59 21.81 -3.82
C TYR A 228 -27.85 22.61 -4.17
N ARG A 229 -29.04 22.03 -4.01
CA ARG A 229 -30.31 22.70 -4.33
C ARG A 229 -30.62 23.89 -3.43
N VAL A 230 -30.27 23.81 -2.14
CA VAL A 230 -30.39 24.96 -1.24
C VAL A 230 -29.55 26.11 -1.76
N LEU A 231 -28.27 25.87 -2.08
CA LEU A 231 -27.39 26.90 -2.62
C LEU A 231 -27.88 27.44 -3.96
N GLU A 232 -28.32 26.57 -4.87
CA GLU A 232 -28.87 26.97 -6.17
C GLU A 232 -30.13 27.84 -6.02
N SER A 233 -31.04 27.49 -5.10
CA SER A 233 -32.23 28.28 -4.77
C SER A 233 -31.89 29.66 -4.22
N LEU A 234 -30.89 29.75 -3.32
CA LEU A 234 -30.43 31.01 -2.73
C LEU A 234 -29.73 31.90 -3.75
N THR A 235 -29.07 31.33 -4.75
CA THR A 235 -28.44 32.10 -5.84
C THR A 235 -29.41 32.55 -6.92
N SER A 236 -30.54 31.85 -7.09
CA SER A 236 -31.55 32.16 -8.11
C SER A 236 -32.70 33.02 -7.59
N SER A 237 -32.95 33.02 -6.26
CA SER A 237 -33.98 33.86 -5.66
C SER A 237 -33.56 35.34 -5.63
N THR A 238 -34.37 36.20 -6.22
CA THR A 238 -34.32 37.66 -6.07
C THR A 238 -34.87 38.15 -4.71
N SER A 239 -35.22 37.25 -3.80
CA SER A 239 -35.99 37.58 -2.59
C SER A 239 -35.17 38.28 -1.51
N ASP A 240 -35.83 39.21 -0.82
CA ASP A 240 -35.49 40.01 0.39
C ASP A 240 -35.03 39.18 1.62
N VAL A 241 -34.23 38.13 1.43
CA VAL A 241 -33.57 37.47 2.56
C VAL A 241 -32.36 38.33 2.90
N ASP A 242 -32.43 39.03 4.04
CA ASP A 242 -31.42 39.98 4.52
C ASP A 242 -30.16 39.24 5.00
N PHE A 243 -29.48 38.60 4.05
CA PHE A 243 -28.12 38.15 4.22
C PHE A 243 -27.24 39.40 4.20
N GLY A 244 -26.50 39.67 5.27
CA GLY A 244 -25.56 40.79 5.27
C GLY A 244 -24.56 40.71 4.10
N ASP A 245 -24.04 41.86 3.67
CA ASP A 245 -23.27 42.07 2.42
C ASP A 245 -22.20 41.02 2.08
N ARG A 246 -21.59 40.41 3.11
CA ARG A 246 -20.56 39.39 2.95
C ARG A 246 -21.12 38.08 2.41
N ILE A 247 -22.27 37.63 2.92
CA ILE A 247 -22.90 36.37 2.52
C ILE A 247 -23.52 36.53 1.14
N THR A 248 -24.19 37.67 0.89
CA THR A 248 -24.78 38.00 -0.42
C THR A 248 -23.73 37.98 -1.53
N ARG A 249 -22.57 38.62 -1.31
CA ARG A 249 -21.46 38.55 -2.28
C ARG A 249 -20.90 37.13 -2.47
N ALA A 250 -20.82 36.34 -1.40
CA ALA A 250 -20.34 34.95 -1.51
C ALA A 250 -21.31 34.10 -2.35
N LEU A 251 -22.62 34.22 -2.11
CA LEU A 251 -23.67 33.53 -2.88
C LEU A 251 -23.65 33.96 -4.36
N GLN A 252 -23.56 35.27 -4.64
CA GLN A 252 -23.45 35.76 -6.03
C GLN A 252 -22.22 35.25 -6.78
N SER A 253 -21.12 34.98 -6.07
CA SER A 253 -19.90 34.41 -6.64
C SER A 253 -19.92 32.88 -6.76
N TRP A 254 -20.92 32.22 -6.17
CA TRP A 254 -21.03 30.77 -6.17
C TRP A 254 -21.57 30.26 -7.51
N SER A 255 -20.99 29.16 -7.99
CA SER A 255 -21.43 28.49 -9.20
C SER A 255 -21.11 27.01 -9.11
N ALA A 256 -22.13 26.18 -9.32
CA ALA A 256 -22.03 24.73 -9.49
C ALA A 256 -20.87 24.31 -10.39
N THR A 257 -20.79 24.92 -11.59
CA THR A 257 -19.78 24.62 -12.61
C THR A 257 -18.37 25.06 -12.18
N VAL A 258 -18.25 26.16 -11.43
CA VAL A 258 -16.94 26.60 -10.92
C VAL A 258 -16.45 25.65 -9.82
N ILE A 259 -17.34 25.22 -8.94
CA ILE A 259 -17.01 24.27 -7.87
C ILE A 259 -16.69 22.88 -8.46
N SER A 260 -17.47 22.38 -9.42
CA SER A 260 -17.18 21.11 -10.09
C SER A 260 -15.79 21.13 -10.74
N ARG A 261 -15.45 22.21 -11.48
CA ARG A 261 -14.11 22.39 -12.05
C ARG A 261 -13.00 22.40 -10.99
N LYS A 262 -13.22 23.05 -9.85
CA LYS A 262 -12.24 23.05 -8.73
C LYS A 262 -12.05 21.65 -8.14
N ILE A 263 -13.13 20.90 -7.95
CA ILE A 263 -13.09 19.51 -7.48
C ILE A 263 -12.29 18.65 -8.46
N ILE A 264 -12.64 18.69 -9.74
CA ILE A 264 -11.96 17.92 -10.80
C ILE A 264 -10.48 18.26 -10.87
N CYS A 265 -10.12 19.55 -10.82
CA CYS A 265 -8.73 19.99 -10.83
C CYS A 265 -7.96 19.44 -9.61
N SER A 266 -8.55 19.55 -8.41
CA SER A 266 -7.95 19.04 -7.17
C SER A 266 -7.78 17.52 -7.20
N GLN A 267 -8.79 16.78 -7.67
CA GLN A 267 -8.74 15.34 -7.85
C GLN A 267 -7.64 14.95 -8.85
N ARG A 268 -7.56 15.62 -10.01
CA ARG A 268 -6.51 15.37 -11.00
C ARG A 268 -5.12 15.59 -10.39
N THR A 269 -4.91 16.67 -9.64
CA THR A 269 -3.64 16.93 -8.96
C THR A 269 -3.29 15.82 -7.97
N ALA A 270 -4.24 15.38 -7.15
CA ALA A 270 -4.04 14.28 -6.19
C ALA A 270 -3.68 12.97 -6.91
N LEU A 271 -4.44 12.58 -7.94
CA LEU A 271 -4.19 11.38 -8.74
C LEU A 271 -2.83 11.45 -9.45
N SER A 272 -2.45 12.62 -9.96
CA SER A 272 -1.16 12.83 -10.63
C SER A 272 0.01 12.72 -9.65
N ASN A 273 -0.15 13.21 -8.44
CA ASN A 273 0.85 13.03 -7.38
C ASN A 273 0.96 11.57 -6.96
N PHE A 274 -0.16 10.86 -6.86
CA PHE A 274 -0.14 9.43 -6.55
C PHE A 274 0.48 8.59 -7.68
N LEU A 275 0.22 8.94 -8.94
CA LEU A 275 0.85 8.33 -10.11
C LEU A 275 2.38 8.48 -10.06
N LYS A 276 2.89 9.67 -9.72
CA LYS A 276 4.34 9.90 -9.56
C LYS A 276 4.96 9.01 -8.47
N ILE A 277 4.22 8.75 -7.39
CA ILE A 277 4.68 7.82 -6.32
C ILE A 277 4.79 6.40 -6.88
N CYS A 278 3.79 5.95 -7.64
CA CYS A 278 3.80 4.63 -8.29
C CYS A 278 4.97 4.49 -9.27
N ASP A 279 5.14 5.47 -10.17
CA ASP A 279 6.24 5.51 -11.15
C ASP A 279 7.61 5.48 -10.47
N SER A 280 7.77 6.25 -9.38
CA SER A 280 9.02 6.31 -8.61
C SER A 280 9.36 4.96 -7.97
N LYS A 281 8.37 4.26 -7.39
CA LYS A 281 8.55 2.93 -6.78
C LYS A 281 8.91 1.88 -7.83
N ILE A 282 8.18 1.83 -8.96
CA ILE A 282 8.49 0.91 -10.08
C ILE A 282 9.90 1.14 -10.58
N LYS A 283 10.28 2.40 -10.85
CA LYS A 283 11.63 2.74 -11.32
C LYS A 283 12.71 2.31 -10.33
N SER A 284 12.50 2.53 -9.02
CA SER A 284 13.44 2.13 -7.98
C SER A 284 13.62 0.60 -7.93
N LEU A 285 12.52 -0.16 -8.01
CA LEU A 285 12.54 -1.61 -8.00
C LEU A 285 13.18 -2.21 -9.26
N GLN A 286 12.88 -1.65 -10.44
CA GLN A 286 13.50 -2.08 -11.69
C GLN A 286 15.01 -1.83 -11.70
N ALA A 287 15.45 -0.68 -11.19
CA ALA A 287 16.88 -0.40 -11.02
C ALA A 287 17.52 -1.41 -10.07
N LEU A 288 16.85 -1.74 -8.96
CA LEU A 288 17.34 -2.74 -8.00
C LEU A 288 17.45 -4.13 -8.65
N LYS A 289 16.44 -4.56 -9.42
CA LYS A 289 16.45 -5.85 -10.13
C LYS A 289 17.62 -5.97 -11.11
N ALA A 290 18.00 -4.89 -11.77
CA ALA A 290 19.16 -4.89 -12.68
C ALA A 290 20.51 -5.10 -11.97
N HIS A 291 20.55 -4.96 -10.64
CA HIS A 291 21.74 -5.12 -9.81
C HIS A 291 21.77 -6.45 -9.04
N LEU A 292 20.72 -7.27 -9.12
CA LEU A 292 20.59 -8.59 -8.50
C LEU A 292 20.92 -9.71 -9.50
#